data_AF-A0A183EFY2-F1
#
_entry.id   AF-A0A183EFY2-F1
#
_cell.length_a   1.000
_cell.length_b   1.000
_cell.length_c   1.000
_cell.angle_alpha   90.00
_cell.angle_beta   90.00
_cell.angle_gamma   90.00
#
_symmetry.space_group_name_H-M   'P 1'
#
loop_
_entity.id
_entity.type
_entity.pdbx_description
1 polymer ?
#
loop_
_entity_poly.entity_id
_entity_poly.type
_entity_poly.pdbx_seq_one_letter_code
_entity_poly.pdbx_strand_id
1 'polypeptide(L)'
;MKALASEMINKCANCTYQCFDSYMQRARRTTDYVLPSEVCVMINVIFSSKSRATKLTMDSGEYKYHSKLDETLETMLKDMETCIEDKLLSVLDYVLSRLARYDEGNPIGAILSIAVSLRLLRFPVKNIFYFVLFLVMS
;
A
#
# COMPACT_ATOMS: atom_id res chain seq x y z
N MET A 1 22.82 7.68 21.47
CA MET A 1 21.58 8.38 21.07
C MET A 1 20.95 7.82 19.79
N LYS A 2 21.71 7.45 18.76
CA LYS A 2 21.17 6.95 17.46
C LYS A 2 20.40 5.61 17.56
N ALA A 3 20.79 4.71 18.46
CA ALA A 3 20.06 3.47 18.74
C ALA A 3 18.65 3.72 19.30
N LEU A 4 18.50 4.69 20.22
CA LEU A 4 17.20 5.10 20.78
C LEU A 4 16.31 5.72 19.69
N ALA A 5 16.87 6.54 18.80
CA ALA A 5 16.14 7.11 17.67
C ALA A 5 15.64 6.02 16.70
N SER A 6 16.50 5.04 16.38
CA SER A 6 16.14 3.88 15.56
C SER A 6 15.02 3.05 16.19
N GLU A 7 15.09 2.78 17.49
CA GLU A 7 14.08 2.04 18.24
C GLU A 7 12.73 2.78 18.26
N MET A 8 12.74 4.10 18.46
CA MET A 8 11.53 4.93 18.42
C MET A 8 10.86 4.91 17.04
N ILE A 9 11.64 5.02 15.96
CA ILE A 9 11.13 4.92 14.59
C ILE A 9 10.51 3.55 14.37
N ASN A 10 11.22 2.49 14.75
CA ASN A 10 10.74 1.11 14.58
C ASN A 10 9.44 0.87 15.35
N LYS A 11 9.33 1.37 16.59
CA LYS A 11 8.13 1.22 17.42
C LYS A 11 6.94 1.95 16.81
N CYS A 12 7.13 3.19 16.36
CA CYS A 12 6.09 3.98 15.68
C CYS A 12 5.60 3.30 14.39
N ALA A 13 6.54 2.82 13.56
CA ALA A 13 6.22 2.11 12.33
C ALA A 13 5.45 0.80 12.59
N ASN A 14 5.90 -0.01 13.56
CA ASN A 14 5.21 -1.26 13.91
C ASN A 14 3.78 -1.02 14.42
N CYS A 15 3.58 -0.06 15.33
CA CYS A 15 2.23 0.26 15.82
C CYS A 15 1.31 0.71 14.68
N THR A 16 1.82 1.54 13.76
CA THR A 16 1.06 2.02 12.60
C THR A 16 0.73 0.87 11.64
N TYR A 17 1.69 0.01 11.36
CA TYR A 17 1.51 -1.15 10.49
C TYR A 17 0.48 -2.14 11.07
N GLN A 18 0.49 -2.38 12.37
CA GLN A 18 -0.52 -3.22 13.04
C GLN A 18 -1.93 -2.65 12.92
N CYS A 19 -2.09 -1.33 13.04
CA CYS A 19 -3.37 -0.66 12.81
C CYS A 19 -3.83 -0.81 11.35
N PHE A 20 -2.90 -0.65 10.39
CA PHE A 20 -3.17 -0.87 8.97
C PHE A 20 -3.62 -2.31 8.69
N ASP A 21 -2.87 -3.31 9.17
CA ASP A 21 -3.20 -4.73 8.92
C ASP A 21 -4.57 -5.08 9.52
N SER A 22 -4.84 -4.66 10.75
CA SER A 22 -6.14 -4.85 11.41
C SER A 22 -7.29 -4.16 10.64
N TYR A 23 -7.03 -3.01 10.01
CA TYR A 23 -7.99 -2.37 9.13
C TYR A 23 -8.20 -3.19 7.86
N MET A 24 -7.12 -3.58 7.17
CA MET A 24 -7.19 -4.31 5.90
C MET A 24 -7.88 -5.67 6.03
N GLN A 25 -7.65 -6.40 7.13
CA GLN A 25 -8.35 -7.66 7.40
C GLN A 25 -9.88 -7.50 7.45
N ARG A 26 -10.37 -6.35 7.94
CA ARG A 26 -11.81 -6.03 7.96
C ARG A 26 -12.28 -5.54 6.60
N ALA A 27 -11.52 -4.63 5.98
CA ALA A 27 -11.84 -4.03 4.70
C ALA A 27 -11.95 -5.07 3.57
N ARG A 28 -11.18 -6.18 3.62
CA ARG A 28 -11.26 -7.28 2.64
C ARG A 28 -12.67 -7.82 2.40
N ARG A 29 -13.60 -7.69 3.36
CA ARG A 29 -14.98 -8.20 3.23
C ARG A 29 -15.97 -7.23 2.58
N THR A 30 -15.61 -5.96 2.40
CA THR A 30 -16.50 -4.95 1.79
C THR A 30 -16.28 -4.84 0.30
N THR A 31 -17.11 -4.10 -0.42
CA THR A 31 -16.92 -3.80 -1.85
C THR A 31 -16.47 -2.36 -2.08
N ASP A 32 -15.96 -1.70 -1.03
CA ASP A 32 -15.49 -0.32 -1.12
C ASP A 32 -14.18 -0.28 -1.92
N TYR A 33 -14.19 0.52 -2.98
CA TYR A 33 -13.03 0.73 -3.85
C TYR A 33 -12.27 2.03 -3.52
N VAL A 34 -12.84 2.88 -2.65
CA VAL A 34 -12.21 4.12 -2.19
C VAL A 34 -11.34 3.83 -0.97
N LEU A 35 -10.08 4.24 -1.03
CA LEU A 35 -9.17 4.14 0.11
C LEU A 35 -9.50 5.25 1.13
N PRO A 36 -9.77 4.92 2.41
CA PRO A 36 -10.04 5.94 3.43
C PRO A 36 -8.81 6.80 3.70
N SER A 37 -9.05 8.06 4.09
CA SER A 37 -8.01 9.01 4.48
C SER A 37 -7.10 8.48 5.59
N GLU A 38 -7.64 7.71 6.54
CA GLU A 38 -6.91 7.14 7.65
C GLU A 38 -5.83 6.17 7.17
N VAL A 39 -6.11 5.40 6.12
CA VAL A 39 -5.14 4.47 5.52
C VAL A 39 -4.03 5.25 4.82
N CYS A 40 -4.37 6.33 4.12
CA CYS A 40 -3.37 7.24 3.52
C CYS A 40 -2.44 7.84 4.59
N VAL A 41 -3.00 8.26 5.74
CA VAL A 41 -2.21 8.77 6.87
C VAL A 41 -1.26 7.69 7.41
N MET A 42 -1.73 6.45 7.57
CA MET A 42 -0.87 5.34 8.03
C MET A 42 0.29 5.08 7.07
N ILE A 43 0.04 5.07 5.76
CA ILE A 43 1.09 4.93 4.73
C ILE A 43 2.11 6.06 4.85
N ASN A 44 1.65 7.30 4.98
CA ASN A 44 2.51 8.47 5.10
C ASN A 44 3.41 8.42 6.34
N VAL A 45 2.91 7.85 7.45
CA VAL A 45 3.70 7.64 8.66
C VAL A 45 4.83 6.62 8.41
N ILE A 46 4.57 5.53 7.69
CA ILE A 46 5.63 4.55 7.34
C ILE A 46 6.65 5.19 6.39
N PHE A 47 6.19 5.95 5.38
CA PHE A 47 7.08 6.65 4.46
C PHE A 47 7.97 7.68 5.17
N SER A 48 7.37 8.44 6.10
CA SER A 48 8.08 9.40 6.95
C SER A 48 9.10 8.72 7.86
N SER A 49 8.74 7.55 8.40
CA SER A 49 9.64 6.72 9.20
C SER A 49 10.85 6.28 8.38
N LYS A 50 10.64 5.87 7.13
CA LYS A 50 11.73 5.52 6.19
C LYS A 50 12.63 6.71 5.90
N SER A 51 12.07 7.86 5.55
CA SER A 51 12.85 9.09 5.30
C SER A 51 13.71 9.47 6.52
N ARG A 52 13.17 9.34 7.73
CA ARG A 52 13.92 9.59 8.98
C ARG A 52 15.00 8.54 9.21
N ALA A 53 14.74 7.26 8.91
CA ALA A 53 15.73 6.20 8.99
C ALA A 53 16.90 6.45 8.03
N THR A 54 16.64 6.87 6.78
CA THR A 54 17.69 7.19 5.80
C THR A 54 18.56 8.39 6.22
N LYS A 55 17.96 9.41 6.85
CA LYS A 55 18.73 10.55 7.38
C LYS A 55 19.66 10.14 8.52
N LEU A 56 19.26 9.18 9.35
CA LEU A 56 20.10 8.65 10.43
C LEU A 56 21.30 7.86 9.89
N THR A 57 21.17 7.17 8.76
CA THR A 57 22.27 6.45 8.08
C THR A 57 23.33 7.40 7.55
N MET A 58 22.92 8.44 6.82
CA MET A 58 23.84 9.36 6.13
C MET A 58 24.75 10.13 7.09
N ASP A 59 24.29 10.37 8.31
CA ASP A 59 25.01 11.10 9.35
C ASP A 59 26.02 10.23 10.13
N SER A 60 26.21 8.94 9.77
CA SER A 60 26.95 7.97 10.59
C SER A 60 28.15 7.28 9.94
N GLY A 61 28.21 7.16 8.60
CA GLY A 61 29.26 6.36 7.93
C GLY A 61 29.25 4.85 8.27
N GLU A 62 28.37 4.39 9.17
CA GLU A 62 28.26 3.00 9.64
C GLU A 62 27.06 2.30 8.96
N TYR A 63 27.36 1.52 7.91
CA TYR A 63 26.36 0.90 7.04
C TYR A 63 25.60 -0.31 7.64
N LYS A 64 26.08 -0.92 8.73
CA LYS A 64 25.71 -2.30 9.08
C LYS A 64 24.51 -2.47 10.04
N TYR A 65 24.23 -1.49 10.91
CA TYR A 65 23.09 -1.55 11.85
C TYR A 65 21.84 -0.82 11.33
N HIS A 66 22.03 0.16 10.45
CA HIS A 66 20.94 0.97 9.92
C HIS A 66 20.29 0.37 8.66
N SER A 67 20.89 -0.65 8.02
CA SER A 67 20.25 -1.35 6.89
C SER A 67 19.01 -2.14 7.33
N LYS A 68 19.02 -2.76 8.52
CA LYS A 68 17.91 -3.61 8.96
C LYS A 68 16.60 -2.84 9.19
N LEU A 69 16.68 -1.63 9.75
CA LEU A 69 15.48 -0.78 9.92
C LEU A 69 14.94 -0.34 8.55
N ASP A 70 15.84 0.09 7.65
CA ASP A 70 15.45 0.50 6.30
C ASP A 70 14.80 -0.65 5.50
N GLU A 71 15.39 -1.85 5.55
CA GLU A 71 14.84 -3.08 4.97
C GLU A 71 13.46 -3.43 5.55
N THR A 72 13.28 -3.27 6.87
CA THR A 72 12.00 -3.52 7.54
C THR A 72 10.93 -2.54 7.06
N LEU A 73 11.25 -1.25 6.99
CA LEU A 73 10.32 -0.20 6.53
C LEU A 73 9.98 -0.35 5.05
N GLU A 74 10.96 -0.73 4.22
CA GLU A 74 10.75 -1.04 2.81
C GLU A 74 9.82 -2.25 2.62
N THR A 75 10.00 -3.29 3.44
CA THR A 75 9.13 -4.47 3.43
C THR A 75 7.71 -4.09 3.83
N MET A 76 7.53 -3.32 4.90
CA MET A 76 6.22 -2.81 5.31
C MET A 76 5.53 -2.03 4.18
N LEU A 77 6.23 -1.13 3.49
CA LEU A 77 5.65 -0.36 2.39
C LEU A 77 5.21 -1.26 1.22
N LYS A 78 6.02 -2.26 0.85
CA LYS A 78 5.67 -3.24 -0.20
C LYS A 78 4.48 -4.11 0.19
N ASP A 79 4.41 -4.52 1.45
CA ASP A 79 3.28 -5.31 1.96
C ASP A 79 1.99 -4.48 1.97
N MET A 80 2.07 -3.20 2.36
CA MET A 80 0.96 -2.26 2.30
C MET A 80 0.48 -2.02 0.85
N GLU A 81 1.40 -1.83 -0.10
CA GLU A 81 1.12 -1.72 -1.53
C GLU A 81 0.37 -2.97 -2.02
N THR A 82 0.92 -4.15 -1.75
CA THR A 82 0.35 -5.45 -2.16
C THR A 82 -1.05 -5.65 -1.57
N CYS A 83 -1.26 -5.34 -0.29
CA CYS A 83 -2.57 -5.47 0.35
C CYS A 83 -3.63 -4.57 -0.29
N ILE A 84 -3.25 -3.36 -0.73
CA ILE A 84 -4.16 -2.43 -1.40
C ILE A 84 -4.44 -2.91 -2.83
N GLU A 85 -3.42 -3.35 -3.57
CA GLU A 85 -3.57 -3.97 -4.89
C GLU A 85 -4.57 -5.13 -4.82
N ASP A 86 -4.34 -6.09 -3.91
CA ASP A 86 -5.19 -7.28 -3.74
C ASP A 86 -6.63 -6.92 -3.38
N LYS A 87 -6.81 -5.89 -2.53
CA LYS A 87 -8.14 -5.42 -2.15
C LYS A 87 -8.90 -4.87 -3.36
N LEU A 88 -8.27 -4.00 -4.15
CA LEU A 88 -8.89 -3.40 -5.34
C LEU A 88 -9.17 -4.45 -6.41
N LEU A 89 -8.24 -5.39 -6.61
CA LEU A 89 -8.43 -6.52 -7.53
C LEU A 89 -9.61 -7.40 -7.10
N SER A 90 -9.74 -7.68 -5.80
CA SER A 90 -10.88 -8.45 -5.28
C SER A 90 -12.22 -7.73 -5.52
N VAL A 91 -12.27 -6.41 -5.35
CA VAL A 91 -13.48 -5.63 -5.62
C VAL A 91 -13.81 -5.63 -7.11
N LEU A 92 -12.80 -5.45 -7.96
CA LEU A 92 -12.96 -5.53 -9.41
C LEU A 92 -13.49 -6.90 -9.82
N ASP A 93 -12.83 -7.99 -9.43
CA ASP A 93 -13.25 -9.35 -9.76
C ASP A 93 -14.69 -9.65 -9.29
N TYR A 94 -15.05 -9.18 -8.09
CA TYR A 94 -16.43 -9.25 -7.61
C TYR A 94 -17.41 -8.54 -8.56
N VAL A 95 -17.16 -7.28 -8.93
CA VAL A 95 -18.04 -6.51 -9.83
C VAL A 95 -18.15 -7.19 -11.20
N LEU A 96 -17.03 -7.66 -11.74
CA LEU A 96 -17.00 -8.31 -13.05
C LEU A 96 -17.74 -9.65 -13.04
N SER A 97 -17.58 -10.46 -11.98
CA SER A 97 -18.32 -11.71 -11.82
C SER A 97 -19.83 -11.49 -11.76
N ARG A 98 -20.27 -10.34 -11.21
CA ARG A 98 -21.68 -9.95 -11.20
C ARG A 98 -22.15 -9.55 -12.59
N LEU A 99 -21.39 -8.70 -13.29
CA LEU A 99 -21.72 -8.24 -14.65
C LEU A 99 -21.75 -9.37 -15.68
N ALA A 100 -20.81 -10.32 -15.60
CA ALA A 100 -20.76 -11.47 -16.51
C ALA A 100 -22.00 -12.37 -16.42
N ARG A 101 -22.71 -12.38 -15.28
CA ARG A 101 -23.98 -13.12 -15.14
C ARG A 101 -25.17 -12.44 -15.82
N TYR A 102 -25.04 -11.16 -16.16
CA TYR A 102 -26.04 -10.41 -16.93
C TYR A 102 -25.73 -10.44 -18.44
N ASP A 103 -24.72 -11.21 -18.85
CA ASP A 103 -24.32 -11.39 -20.24
C ASP A 103 -25.23 -12.40 -20.96
N GLU A 104 -26.51 -12.03 -21.17
CA GLU A 104 -27.37 -12.68 -22.16
C GLU A 104 -27.01 -12.19 -23.59
N GLY A 105 -25.72 -12.27 -23.98
CA GLY A 105 -25.28 -12.11 -25.37
C GLY A 105 -24.67 -10.77 -25.77
N ASN A 106 -24.03 -10.02 -24.88
CA ASN A 106 -23.35 -8.75 -25.18
C ASN A 106 -21.84 -8.82 -24.83
N PRO A 107 -20.88 -8.42 -25.68
CA PRO A 107 -19.42 -8.56 -25.49
C PRO A 107 -18.79 -7.94 -24.23
N ILE A 108 -19.58 -7.42 -23.29
CA ILE A 108 -19.14 -6.97 -21.97
C ILE A 108 -18.32 -8.06 -21.28
N GLY A 109 -18.73 -9.33 -21.28
CA GLY A 109 -17.94 -10.42 -20.69
C GLY A 109 -16.52 -10.54 -21.28
N ALA A 110 -16.39 -10.39 -22.60
CA ALA A 110 -15.10 -10.45 -23.30
C ALA A 110 -14.23 -9.21 -23.05
N ILE A 111 -14.82 -8.01 -23.08
CA ILE A 111 -14.13 -6.74 -22.79
C ILE A 111 -13.64 -6.71 -21.33
N LEU A 112 -14.45 -7.23 -20.41
CA LEU A 112 -14.10 -7.33 -19.00
C LEU A 112 -13.02 -8.40 -18.75
N SER A 113 -13.08 -9.54 -19.41
CA SER A 113 -12.03 -10.58 -19.35
C SER A 113 -10.69 -10.06 -19.91
N ILE A 114 -10.74 -9.22 -20.95
CA ILE A 114 -9.59 -8.50 -21.47
C ILE A 114 -9.11 -7.44 -20.47
N ALA A 115 -9.99 -6.69 -19.80
CA ALA A 115 -9.61 -5.71 -18.78
C ALA A 115 -8.95 -6.33 -17.55
N VAL A 116 -9.39 -7.53 -17.13
CA VAL A 116 -8.76 -8.35 -16.08
C VAL A 116 -7.41 -8.90 -16.53
N SER A 117 -7.33 -9.37 -17.79
CA SER A 117 -6.07 -9.84 -18.40
C SER A 117 -5.09 -8.70 -18.65
N LEU A 118 -5.58 -7.48 -18.88
CA LEU A 118 -4.83 -6.23 -18.87
C LEU A 118 -4.46 -5.87 -17.43
N ARG A 119 -3.59 -6.69 -16.84
CA ARG A 119 -2.76 -6.35 -15.67
C ARG A 119 -1.83 -5.13 -15.91
N LEU A 120 -2.11 -4.28 -16.90
CA LEU A 120 -1.47 -3.00 -17.16
C LEU A 120 -1.98 -1.88 -16.23
N LEU A 121 -3.06 -2.10 -15.47
CA LEU A 121 -3.50 -1.18 -14.41
C LEU A 121 -2.57 -1.15 -13.18
N ARG A 122 -1.48 -1.95 -13.19
CA ARG A 122 -0.37 -1.82 -12.23
C ARG A 122 0.33 -0.46 -12.30
N PHE A 123 0.32 0.20 -13.47
CA PHE A 123 0.89 1.53 -13.67
C PHE A 123 0.05 2.67 -13.05
N PRO A 124 -1.27 2.78 -13.28
CA PRO A 124 -2.08 3.84 -12.69
C PRO A 124 -2.27 3.71 -11.18
N VAL A 125 -2.27 2.51 -10.58
CA VAL A 125 -2.38 2.38 -9.11
C VAL A 125 -1.09 2.84 -8.42
N LYS A 126 0.09 2.49 -8.97
CA LYS A 126 1.37 3.10 -8.54
C LYS A 126 1.33 4.62 -8.66
N ASN A 127 0.91 5.14 -9.80
CA ASN A 127 0.79 6.58 -10.00
C ASN A 127 -0.22 7.24 -9.06
N ILE A 128 -1.34 6.60 -8.72
CA ILE A 128 -2.31 7.10 -7.74
C ILE A 128 -1.70 7.07 -6.34
N PHE A 129 -0.97 6.02 -5.96
CA PHE A 129 -0.27 5.96 -4.69
C PHE A 129 0.77 7.09 -4.57
N TYR A 130 1.58 7.30 -5.61
CA TYR A 130 2.54 8.41 -5.68
C TYR A 130 1.86 9.79 -5.79
N PHE A 131 0.70 9.90 -6.43
CA PHE A 131 -0.06 11.14 -6.60
C PHE A 131 -0.79 11.55 -5.31
N VAL A 132 -1.37 10.59 -4.59
CA VAL A 132 -1.91 10.80 -3.24
C VAL A 132 -0.77 11.13 -2.27
N LEU A 133 0.39 10.50 -2.40
CA LEU A 133 1.60 10.87 -1.67
C LEU A 133 2.04 12.31 -1.99
N PHE A 134 2.05 12.70 -3.27
CA PHE A 134 2.41 14.06 -3.71
C PHE A 134 1.43 15.13 -3.20
N LEU A 135 0.12 14.85 -3.20
CA LEU A 135 -0.92 15.77 -2.72
C LEU A 135 -0.97 15.92 -1.20
N VAL A 136 -0.59 14.89 -0.43
CA VAL A 136 -0.59 14.96 1.04
C VAL A 136 0.76 15.45 1.60
N MET A 137 1.82 15.47 0.80
CA MET A 137 3.13 16.02 1.15
C MET A 137 3.37 17.48 0.69
N SER A 138 2.41 18.09 -0.02
CA SER A 138 2.42 19.52 -0.43
C SER A 138 1.53 20.35 0.49
#